data_AF-A0A3A5AHW0-F1
#
_entry.id   AF-A0A3A5AHW0-F1
#
_cell.length_a   1.000
_cell.length_b   1.000
_cell.length_c   1.000
_cell.angle_alpha   90.00
_cell.angle_beta   90.00
_cell.angle_gamma   90.00
#
_symmetry.space_group_name_H-M   'P 1'
#
loop_
_entity.id
_entity.type
_entity.pdbx_description
1 polymer ?
#
loop_
_entity_poly.entity_id
_entity_poly.type
_entity_poly.pdbx_seq_one_letter_code
_entity_poly.pdbx_strand_id
1 'polypeptide(L)'
;MPAAAGGFLDLLNMARGFQAAKMLMVAVDLAVFDFLEEPRSAVEAAAWLKANGRAAGIFLNGLAALGLLVKEMDYFRNSDLASRYLVHGKEDYRGEIIKHMAHTWDRGWNDLHYTLQVGHP
;
A
#
# COMPACT_ATOMS: atom_id res chain seq x y z
N MET A 1 13.43 10.18 7.73
CA MET A 1 13.45 10.97 6.49
C MET A 1 14.89 11.39 6.27
N PRO A 2 15.63 10.87 5.26
CA PRO A 2 16.92 11.48 4.95
C PRO A 2 16.66 12.91 4.48
N ALA A 3 17.47 13.85 4.98
CA ALA A 3 17.43 15.24 4.55
C ALA A 3 17.59 15.30 3.02
N ALA A 4 16.73 16.08 2.36
CA ALA A 4 16.78 16.30 0.92
C ALA A 4 18.20 16.72 0.50
N ALA A 5 18.87 15.86 -0.24
CA ALA A 5 20.16 16.16 -0.85
C ALA A 5 19.87 17.02 -2.09
N GLY A 6 19.60 18.31 -1.86
CA GLY A 6 19.04 19.25 -2.82
C GLY A 6 19.37 18.95 -4.28
N GLY A 7 18.39 18.44 -5.02
CA GLY A 7 18.54 18.10 -6.43
C GLY A 7 17.25 17.59 -7.07
N PHE A 8 17.26 17.40 -8.40
CA PHE A 8 16.09 16.93 -9.14
C PHE A 8 15.60 15.54 -8.69
N LEU A 9 16.51 14.71 -8.17
CA LEU A 9 16.16 13.39 -7.63
C LEU A 9 15.23 13.49 -6.41
N ASP A 10 15.40 14.50 -5.57
CA ASP A 10 14.50 14.73 -4.43
C ASP A 10 13.08 15.10 -4.88
N LEU A 11 12.99 15.97 -5.91
CA LEU A 11 11.70 16.33 -6.51
C LEU A 11 11.02 15.11 -7.13
N LEU A 12 11.78 14.25 -7.83
CA LEU A 12 11.24 13.00 -8.38
C LEU A 12 10.79 12.03 -7.29
N ASN A 13 11.55 11.90 -6.20
CA ASN A 13 11.19 11.05 -5.06
C ASN A 13 9.90 11.55 -4.38
N MET A 14 9.78 12.86 -4.18
CA MET A 14 8.58 13.48 -3.64
C MET A 14 7.38 13.26 -4.58
N ALA A 15 7.56 13.52 -5.87
CA ALA A 15 6.51 13.37 -6.88
C ALA A 15 6.08 11.91 -7.11
N ARG A 16 6.92 10.92 -6.81
CA ARG A 16 6.60 9.48 -6.95
C ARG A 16 6.15 8.83 -5.65
N GLY A 17 6.34 9.48 -4.49
CA GLY A 17 6.01 8.93 -3.18
C GLY A 17 4.55 8.47 -3.05
N PHE A 18 3.63 9.11 -3.79
CA PHE A 18 2.21 8.75 -3.82
C PHE A 18 1.97 7.30 -4.28
N GLN A 19 2.84 6.74 -5.12
CA GLN A 19 2.68 5.38 -5.67
C GLN A 19 2.77 4.33 -4.56
N ALA A 20 3.83 4.40 -3.75
CA ALA A 20 4.03 3.50 -2.62
C ALA A 20 2.90 3.64 -1.58
N ALA A 21 2.51 4.89 -1.28
CA ALA A 21 1.42 5.16 -0.36
C ALA A 21 0.10 4.56 -0.84
N LYS A 22 -0.27 4.77 -2.11
CA LYS A 22 -1.54 4.25 -2.66
C LYS A 22 -1.54 2.72 -2.72
N MET A 23 -0.41 2.08 -3.00
CA MET A 23 -0.30 0.62 -2.96
C MET A 23 -0.55 0.06 -1.55
N LEU A 24 0.06 0.67 -0.52
CA LEU A 24 -0.17 0.29 0.88
C LEU A 24 -1.65 0.47 1.27
N MET A 25 -2.25 1.61 0.93
CA MET A 25 -3.67 1.89 1.22
C MET A 25 -4.59 0.83 0.61
N VAL A 26 -4.40 0.53 -0.68
CA VAL A 26 -5.20 -0.49 -1.38
C VAL A 26 -4.99 -1.88 -0.78
N ALA A 27 -3.77 -2.23 -0.37
CA ALA A 27 -3.48 -3.53 0.25
C ALA A 27 -4.19 -3.69 1.62
N VAL A 28 -4.23 -2.61 2.41
CA VAL A 28 -4.95 -2.58 3.69
C VAL A 28 -6.47 -2.63 3.49
N ASP A 29 -7.02 -1.84 2.57
CA ASP A 29 -8.46 -1.83 2.26
C ASP A 29 -8.95 -3.20 1.79
N LEU A 30 -8.14 -3.88 0.98
CA LEU A 30 -8.43 -5.23 0.48
C LEU A 30 -8.08 -6.33 1.48
N ALA A 31 -7.60 -6.01 2.69
CA ALA A 31 -7.18 -6.96 3.71
C ALA A 31 -6.18 -8.03 3.21
N VAL A 32 -5.29 -7.64 2.29
CA VAL A 32 -4.28 -8.54 1.67
C VAL A 32 -3.40 -9.20 2.73
N PHE A 33 -3.04 -8.45 3.77
CA PHE A 33 -2.14 -8.92 4.81
C PHE A 33 -2.77 -9.99 5.70
N ASP A 34 -4.09 -9.95 5.93
CA ASP A 34 -4.78 -11.03 6.66
C ASP A 34 -4.70 -12.35 5.88
N PHE A 35 -4.87 -12.27 4.55
CA PHE A 35 -4.84 -13.44 3.67
C PHE A 35 -3.44 -14.06 3.53
N LEU A 36 -2.40 -13.22 3.63
CA LEU A 36 -0.99 -13.58 3.43
C LEU A 36 -0.20 -13.80 4.73
N GLU A 37 -0.89 -14.01 5.87
CA GLU A 37 -0.24 -14.55 7.08
C GLU A 37 0.39 -15.92 6.82
N GLU A 38 -0.22 -16.70 5.94
CA GLU A 38 0.36 -17.93 5.40
C GLU A 38 0.81 -17.72 3.95
N PRO A 39 1.85 -18.42 3.47
CA PRO A 39 2.30 -18.31 2.09
C PRO A 39 1.19 -18.67 1.07
N ARG A 40 0.96 -17.79 0.09
CA ARG A 40 0.00 -18.01 -1.00
C ARG A 40 0.60 -17.68 -2.36
N SER A 41 0.18 -18.42 -3.38
CA SER A 41 0.54 -18.11 -4.76
C SER A 41 -0.17 -16.86 -5.28
N ALA A 42 0.39 -16.25 -6.33
CA ALA A 42 -0.27 -15.15 -7.03
C ALA A 42 -1.66 -15.55 -7.59
N VAL A 43 -1.84 -16.82 -7.96
CA VAL A 43 -3.11 -17.35 -8.49
C VAL A 43 -4.17 -17.40 -7.39
N GLU A 44 -3.81 -17.93 -6.21
CA GLU A 44 -4.71 -17.95 -5.05
C GLU A 44 -5.09 -16.54 -4.60
N ALA A 45 -4.12 -15.63 -4.54
CA ALA A 45 -4.36 -14.25 -4.18
C ALA A 45 -5.26 -13.53 -5.20
N ALA A 46 -5.06 -13.74 -6.50
CA ALA A 46 -5.93 -13.18 -7.53
C ALA A 46 -7.38 -13.67 -7.40
N ALA A 47 -7.56 -14.98 -7.13
CA ALA A 47 -8.87 -15.57 -6.92
C ALA A 47 -9.56 -15.00 -5.66
N TRP A 48 -8.83 -14.88 -4.55
CA TRP A 48 -9.34 -14.33 -3.29
C TRP A 48 -9.73 -12.84 -3.44
N LEU A 49 -8.87 -12.05 -4.09
CA LEU A 49 -9.12 -10.64 -4.39
C LEU A 49 -10.19 -10.41 -5.46
N LYS A 50 -10.67 -11.47 -6.14
CA LYS A 50 -11.54 -11.37 -7.33
C LYS A 50 -10.95 -10.44 -8.40
N ALA A 51 -9.64 -10.48 -8.56
CA ALA A 51 -8.88 -9.59 -9.43
C ALA A 51 -8.38 -10.32 -10.68
N ASN A 52 -8.02 -9.54 -11.71
CA ASN A 52 -7.31 -10.09 -12.85
C ASN A 52 -5.94 -10.66 -12.41
N GLY A 53 -5.62 -11.89 -12.82
CA GLY A 53 -4.40 -12.59 -12.38
C GLY A 53 -3.10 -11.85 -12.68
N ARG A 54 -2.99 -11.21 -13.87
CA ARG A 54 -1.81 -10.41 -14.22
C ARG A 54 -1.71 -9.16 -13.34
N ALA A 55 -2.82 -8.46 -13.13
CA ALA A 55 -2.85 -7.26 -12.30
C ALA A 55 -2.51 -7.56 -10.84
N ALA A 56 -3.09 -8.63 -10.27
CA ALA A 56 -2.79 -9.10 -8.92
C ALA A 56 -1.31 -9.47 -8.77
N GLY A 57 -0.75 -10.20 -9.76
CA GLY A 57 0.67 -10.52 -9.76
C GLY A 57 1.57 -9.29 -9.75
N ILE A 58 1.28 -8.27 -10.58
CA ILE A 58 2.03 -7.01 -10.59
C ILE A 58 1.91 -6.31 -9.23
N PHE A 59 0.70 -6.25 -8.66
CA PHE A 59 0.45 -5.63 -7.38
C PHE A 59 1.24 -6.29 -6.24
N LEU A 60 1.20 -7.62 -6.13
CA LEU A 60 1.95 -8.38 -5.11
C LEU A 60 3.47 -8.23 -5.26
N ASN A 61 3.99 -8.24 -6.50
CA ASN A 61 5.41 -7.98 -6.73
C ASN A 61 5.80 -6.55 -6.32
N GLY A 62 4.93 -5.57 -6.53
CA GLY A 62 5.17 -4.21 -6.06
C GLY A 62 5.15 -4.11 -4.53
N LEU A 63 4.23 -4.79 -3.85
CA LEU A 63 4.23 -4.87 -2.38
C LEU A 63 5.49 -5.56 -1.84
N ALA A 64 6.00 -6.57 -2.54
CA ALA A 64 7.27 -7.21 -2.20
C ALA A 64 8.46 -6.25 -2.41
N ALA A 65 8.48 -5.48 -3.49
CA ALA A 65 9.51 -4.47 -3.74
C ALA A 65 9.49 -3.32 -2.70
N LEU A 66 8.34 -3.06 -2.08
CA LEU A 66 8.18 -2.12 -0.96
C LEU A 66 8.58 -2.73 0.40
N GLY A 67 8.96 -4.00 0.45
CA GLY A 67 9.30 -4.71 1.70
C GLY A 67 8.10 -5.09 2.57
N LEU A 68 6.88 -5.01 2.03
CA LEU A 68 5.65 -5.38 2.74
C LEU A 68 5.36 -6.87 2.64
N LEU A 69 5.82 -7.50 1.55
CA LEU A 69 5.73 -8.94 1.35
C LEU A 69 7.12 -9.54 1.13
N VAL A 70 7.28 -10.80 1.50
CA VAL A 70 8.40 -11.65 1.08
C VAL A 70 7.91 -12.53 -0.07
N LYS A 71 8.66 -12.55 -1.17
CA LYS A 71 8.39 -13.40 -2.32
C LYS A 71 9.40 -14.56 -2.36
N GLU A 72 8.90 -15.78 -2.44
CA GLU A 72 9.68 -17.00 -2.58
C GLU A 72 9.12 -17.79 -3.78
N MET A 73 9.85 -17.80 -4.89
CA MET A 73 9.38 -18.35 -6.17
C MET A 73 8.02 -17.74 -6.59
N ASP A 74 6.96 -18.53 -6.61
CA ASP A 74 5.60 -18.11 -6.98
C ASP A 74 4.71 -17.79 -5.76
N TYR A 75 5.26 -17.88 -4.54
CA TYR A 75 4.55 -17.65 -3.29
C TYR A 75 4.91 -16.31 -2.66
N PHE A 76 3.93 -15.74 -1.98
CA PHE A 76 4.02 -14.47 -1.25
C PHE A 76 3.53 -14.68 0.18
N ARG A 77 4.19 -14.04 1.14
CA ARG A 77 3.77 -13.98 2.55
C ARG A 77 4.09 -12.60 3.12
N ASN A 78 3.48 -12.24 4.24
CA ASN A 78 3.80 -11.02 4.95
C ASN A 78 5.29 -10.94 5.32
N SER A 79 5.87 -9.74 5.27
CA SER A 79 7.08 -9.44 6.02
C SER A 79 6.76 -9.30 7.52
N ASP A 80 7.77 -9.37 8.39
CA ASP A 80 7.58 -9.21 9.85
C ASP A 80 6.90 -7.86 10.18
N LEU A 81 7.23 -6.80 9.43
CA LEU A 81 6.62 -5.48 9.57
C LEU A 81 5.11 -5.54 9.27
N ALA A 82 4.73 -6.15 8.14
CA ALA A 82 3.34 -6.23 7.72
C ALA A 82 2.53 -7.15 8.65
N SER A 83 3.08 -8.31 9.04
CA SER A 83 2.43 -9.25 9.96
C SER A 83 2.13 -8.61 11.33
N ARG A 84 3.06 -7.78 11.83
CA ARG A 84 2.89 -7.09 13.11
C ARG A 84 1.84 -5.98 13.08
N TYR A 85 1.87 -5.13 12.07
CA TYR A 85 1.12 -3.86 12.08
C TYR A 85 -0.11 -3.84 11.16
N LEU A 86 -0.23 -4.75 10.19
CA LEU A 86 -1.24 -4.67 9.13
C LEU A 86 -2.21 -5.85 9.10
N VAL A 87 -2.11 -6.78 10.06
CA VAL A 87 -3.02 -7.93 10.20
C VAL A 87 -4.05 -7.67 11.29
N HIS A 88 -5.33 -7.81 10.97
CA HIS A 88 -6.42 -7.59 11.91
C HIS A 88 -6.33 -8.55 13.10
N GLY A 89 -6.66 -8.05 14.30
CA GLY A 89 -6.65 -8.84 15.53
C GLY A 89 -5.28 -8.99 16.21
N LYS A 90 -4.18 -8.55 15.58
CA LYS A 90 -2.89 -8.43 16.27
C LYS A 90 -2.90 -7.25 17.23
N GLU A 91 -2.21 -7.38 18.36
CA GLU A 91 -2.11 -6.34 19.41
C GLU A 91 -1.64 -4.99 18.85
N ASP A 92 -0.67 -5.05 17.93
CA ASP A 92 -0.06 -3.87 17.33
C ASP A 92 -0.74 -3.42 16.03
N TYR A 93 -1.95 -3.90 15.70
CA TYR A 93 -2.62 -3.51 14.45
C TYR A 93 -2.77 -1.97 14.31
N ARG A 94 -2.37 -1.44 13.16
CA ARG A 94 -2.42 -0.01 12.78
C ARG A 94 -3.08 0.23 11.43
N GLY A 95 -3.67 -0.79 10.80
CA GLY A 95 -4.31 -0.65 9.49
C GLY A 95 -5.44 0.39 9.45
N GLU A 96 -6.17 0.61 10.55
CA GLU A 96 -7.21 1.66 10.61
C GLU A 96 -6.65 3.08 10.42
N ILE A 97 -5.41 3.34 10.83
CA ILE A 97 -4.75 4.63 10.59
C ILE A 97 -4.52 4.81 9.09
N ILE A 98 -4.08 3.74 8.41
CA ILE A 98 -3.85 3.75 6.97
C ILE A 98 -5.17 3.91 6.20
N LYS A 99 -6.24 3.23 6.61
CA LYS A 99 -7.59 3.39 6.03
C LYS A 99 -8.10 4.83 6.21
N HIS A 100 -7.90 5.42 7.38
CA HIS A 100 -8.24 6.82 7.61
C HIS A 100 -7.50 7.74 6.63
N MET A 101 -6.20 7.53 6.42
CA MET A 101 -5.43 8.27 5.40
C MET A 101 -5.96 8.03 3.98
N ALA A 102 -6.35 6.80 3.64
CA ALA A 102 -6.95 6.47 2.34
C ALA A 102 -8.24 7.26 2.09
N HIS A 103 -9.10 7.42 3.11
CA HIS A 103 -10.33 8.22 2.99
C HIS A 103 -10.09 9.71 2.73
N THR A 104 -8.93 10.26 3.14
CA THR A 104 -8.56 11.65 2.83
C THR A 104 -8.11 11.86 1.39
N TRP A 105 -7.93 10.77 0.63
CA TRP A 105 -7.43 10.84 -0.74
C TRP A 105 -8.43 11.54 -1.68
N ASP A 106 -9.69 11.08 -1.68
CA ASP A 106 -10.67 11.55 -2.66
C ASP A 106 -11.17 12.95 -2.35
N ARG A 107 -11.52 13.24 -1.09
CA ARG A 107 -12.01 14.56 -0.63
C ARG A 107 -10.96 15.32 0.17
N GLY A 108 -9.77 15.41 -0.38
CA GLY A 108 -8.65 16.12 0.24
C GLY A 108 -7.49 16.27 -0.72
N TRP A 109 -6.75 15.18 -0.95
CA TRP A 109 -5.57 15.24 -1.81
C TRP A 109 -5.90 15.42 -3.29
N ASN A 110 -6.94 14.75 -3.81
CA ASN A 110 -7.39 14.92 -5.19
C ASN A 110 -7.94 16.33 -5.45
N ASP A 111 -8.69 16.89 -4.49
CA ASP A 111 -9.37 18.18 -4.62
C ASP A 111 -8.52 19.37 -4.17
N LEU A 112 -7.28 19.14 -3.73
CA LEU A 112 -6.42 20.16 -3.13
C LEU A 112 -6.29 21.43 -3.98
N HIS A 113 -6.20 21.28 -5.30
CA HIS A 113 -6.17 22.41 -6.22
C HIS A 113 -7.42 23.28 -6.12
N TYR A 114 -8.61 22.68 -6.10
CA TYR A 114 -9.88 23.37 -5.92
C TYR A 114 -9.97 24.00 -4.53
N THR A 115 -9.64 23.24 -3.48
CA THR A 115 -9.65 23.74 -2.09
C THR A 115 -8.76 24.97 -1.90
N LEU A 116 -7.59 25.03 -2.56
CA LEU A 116 -6.72 26.21 -2.53
C LEU A 116 -7.36 27.44 -3.18
N GLN A 117 -8.21 27.24 -4.20
CA GLN A 117 -8.88 28.33 -4.90
C GLN A 117 -10.09 28.87 -4.13
N VAL A 118 -10.86 28.00 -3.48
CA VAL A 118 -12.14 28.39 -2.84
C VAL A 118 -12.06 28.52 -1.31
N GLY A 119 -11.01 27.99 -0.68
CA GLY A 119 -10.77 28.10 0.77
C GLY A 119 -11.52 27.08 1.64
N HIS A 120 -12.19 26.09 1.04
CA HIS A 120 -12.86 24.99 1.73
C HIS A 120 -12.93 23.72 0.86
N PRO A 121 -13.12 22.52 1.45
CA PRO A 121 -13.43 21.30 0.69
C PRO A 121 -14.75 21.38 -0.07
#